data_AF-A0A9X1JYX5-F1
#
_entry.id   AF-A0A9X1JYX5-F1
#
_cell.length_a   1.000
_cell.length_b   1.000
_cell.length_c   1.000
_cell.angle_alpha   90.00
_cell.angle_beta   90.00
_cell.angle_gamma   90.00
#
_symmetry.space_group_name_H-M   'P 1'
#
loop_
_entity.id
_entity.type
_entity.pdbx_description
1 polymer ?
#
loop_
_entity_poly.entity_id
_entity_poly.type
_entity_poly.pdbx_seq_one_letter_code
_entity_poly.pdbx_strand_id
1 'polypeptide(L)'
;MAEPISAVFRQPFKEQVAAFRLRLGDLVPTSRWDDISRAQHDRAFMVAGATKADLLADLGAAVDKAISEGTSLEEFRRDFRQIVETRGWHGWTGEGTARGEAWRTKVIYRTNLATTRAAGRYAQHFSGAFRYLVYRHSGAENYRPEHLGWDGLILPVDHPFWKTHYPINGWGCACFVRGARTLAGAIRVGGKPDVTLPPDWATRDPRTGAPVGIDKGWDYAPGATVDDTIRALKPKVDQLPSRPAIDLIQDWLQGRAFESWFANPVGKWPVARIARADAEALKVRTRTAVLSPDTVAKQLRNHPDLTVADYKLIQRAVDKATRKLSQGSNRRVFIHEDPEGGGQILVVKAVVEQDELFVLSYLKLSRKDRDRDRKVRQFINKSE
;
A
#
# COMPACT_ATOMS: atom_id res chain seq x y z
N MET A 1 1.33 -37.23 -19.04
CA MET A 1 0.95 -36.69 -17.72
C MET A 1 1.94 -35.60 -17.35
N ALA A 2 1.55 -34.33 -17.48
CA ALA A 2 2.39 -33.18 -17.16
C ALA A 2 1.52 -32.05 -16.60
N GLU A 3 1.03 -32.24 -15.37
CA GLU A 3 0.55 -31.17 -14.49
C GLU A 3 1.17 -31.38 -13.11
N PRO A 4 2.22 -30.62 -12.76
CA PRO A 4 2.24 -30.07 -11.39
C PRO A 4 2.97 -28.72 -11.25
N ILE A 5 3.21 -27.95 -12.32
CA ILE A 5 3.92 -26.65 -12.22
C ILE A 5 2.98 -25.43 -12.33
N SER A 6 1.78 -25.58 -12.91
CA SER A 6 0.83 -24.48 -13.10
C SER A 6 0.11 -24.03 -11.82
N ALA A 7 0.01 -24.90 -10.81
CA ALA A 7 -0.75 -24.65 -9.58
C ALA A 7 -0.01 -23.74 -8.56
N VAL A 8 1.33 -23.77 -8.52
CA VAL A 8 2.13 -22.96 -7.57
C VAL A 8 2.17 -21.49 -7.97
N PHE A 9 1.92 -21.15 -9.25
CA PHE A 9 1.91 -19.77 -9.74
C PHE A 9 0.58 -19.03 -9.57
N ARG A 10 -0.49 -19.71 -9.14
CA ARG A 10 -1.86 -19.17 -9.03
C ARG A 10 -2.26 -18.70 -7.63
N GLN A 11 -1.45 -18.91 -6.61
CA GLN A 11 -1.74 -18.39 -5.26
C GLN A 11 -1.21 -16.95 -5.14
N PRO A 12 -2.06 -15.95 -4.90
CA PRO A 12 -1.61 -14.60 -4.57
C PRO A 12 -0.79 -14.64 -3.27
N PHE A 13 0.37 -14.00 -3.27
CA PHE A 13 1.11 -13.80 -2.02
C PHE A 13 0.53 -12.58 -1.28
N LYS A 14 0.62 -12.56 0.05
CA LYS A 14 -0.11 -11.64 0.94
C LYS A 14 0.06 -10.17 0.55
N GLU A 15 1.27 -9.82 0.12
CA GLU A 15 1.68 -8.48 -0.26
C GLU A 15 1.02 -8.01 -1.56
N GLN A 16 0.70 -8.93 -2.49
CA GLN A 16 -0.09 -8.62 -3.68
C GLN A 16 -1.53 -8.25 -3.27
N VAL A 17 -2.18 -9.05 -2.42
CA VAL A 17 -3.55 -8.75 -1.96
C VAL A 17 -3.58 -7.40 -1.22
N ALA A 18 -2.62 -7.16 -0.33
CA ALA A 18 -2.49 -5.89 0.38
C ALA A 18 -2.33 -4.70 -0.57
N ALA A 19 -1.43 -4.81 -1.57
CA ALA A 19 -1.23 -3.76 -2.56
C ALA A 19 -2.50 -3.43 -3.36
N PHE A 20 -3.36 -4.43 -3.65
CA PHE A 20 -4.61 -4.17 -4.37
C PHE A 20 -5.64 -3.48 -3.48
N ARG A 21 -5.80 -3.95 -2.25
CA ARG A 21 -6.78 -3.39 -1.31
C ARG A 21 -6.48 -1.95 -0.92
N LEU A 22 -5.20 -1.56 -0.92
CA LEU A 22 -4.81 -0.15 -0.81
C LEU A 22 -5.42 0.70 -1.93
N ARG A 23 -5.39 0.21 -3.17
CA ARG A 23 -5.99 0.89 -4.33
C ARG A 23 -7.51 1.00 -4.24
N LEU A 24 -8.18 0.00 -3.67
CA LEU A 24 -9.64 0.04 -3.45
C LEU A 24 -10.08 1.10 -2.44
N GLY A 25 -9.18 1.53 -1.55
CA GLY A 25 -9.43 2.65 -0.64
C GLY A 25 -9.56 4.00 -1.34
N ASP A 26 -9.20 4.08 -2.63
CA ASP A 26 -9.30 5.29 -3.44
C ASP A 26 -9.83 4.98 -4.85
N LEU A 27 -11.16 4.94 -4.99
CA LEU A 27 -11.83 4.78 -6.27
C LEU A 27 -11.86 6.12 -7.02
N VAL A 28 -11.20 6.20 -8.17
CA VAL A 28 -11.09 7.44 -8.95
C VAL A 28 -11.83 7.32 -10.28
N PRO A 29 -12.95 8.05 -10.46
CA PRO A 29 -13.61 8.23 -11.74
C PRO A 29 -12.68 8.83 -12.78
N THR A 30 -12.60 8.21 -13.96
CA THR A 30 -11.76 8.68 -15.07
C THR A 30 -12.45 8.39 -16.40
N SER A 31 -12.27 9.27 -17.37
CA SER A 31 -12.70 9.07 -18.75
C SER A 31 -11.62 8.31 -19.54
N ARG A 32 -10.35 8.61 -19.28
CA ARG A 32 -9.20 8.00 -19.94
C ARG A 32 -8.25 7.37 -18.93
N TRP A 33 -7.42 6.46 -19.42
CA TRP A 33 -6.44 5.80 -18.55
C TRP A 33 -5.36 6.78 -18.06
N ASP A 34 -5.05 7.82 -18.83
CA ASP A 34 -4.03 8.83 -18.57
C ASP A 34 -4.55 10.06 -17.79
N ASP A 35 -5.80 10.02 -17.32
CA ASP A 35 -6.37 11.05 -16.42
C ASP A 35 -5.70 11.07 -15.04
N ILE A 36 -5.10 9.94 -14.65
CA ILE A 36 -4.20 9.83 -13.50
C ILE A 36 -2.88 9.23 -13.97
N SER A 37 -1.79 9.51 -13.25
CA SER A 37 -0.44 9.13 -13.69
C SER A 37 0.41 8.56 -12.57
N ARG A 38 1.33 7.66 -12.93
CA ARG A 38 2.45 7.19 -12.08
C ARG A 38 2.00 6.77 -10.67
N ALA A 39 2.43 7.52 -9.65
CA ALA A 39 2.09 7.32 -8.24
C ALA A 39 0.58 7.26 -7.96
N GLN A 40 -0.24 7.89 -8.81
CA GLN A 40 -1.69 7.81 -8.68
C GLN A 40 -2.22 6.40 -9.00
N HIS A 41 -1.58 5.66 -9.92
CA HIS A 41 -1.96 4.28 -10.22
C HIS A 41 -1.61 3.30 -9.10
N ASP A 42 -0.60 3.60 -8.28
CA ASP A 42 -0.24 2.80 -7.11
C ASP A 42 -1.26 2.91 -5.98
N ARG A 43 -1.90 4.08 -5.82
CA ARG A 43 -2.79 4.39 -4.70
C ARG A 43 -4.28 4.28 -5.02
N ALA A 44 -4.65 4.34 -6.30
CA ALA A 44 -6.05 4.40 -6.73
C ALA A 44 -6.44 3.23 -7.64
N PHE A 45 -7.69 2.82 -7.49
CA PHE A 45 -8.36 1.94 -8.44
C PHE A 45 -9.20 2.78 -9.40
N MET A 46 -9.06 2.49 -10.68
CA MET A 46 -9.79 3.15 -11.75
C MET A 46 -10.02 2.19 -12.90
N VAL A 47 -11.10 2.43 -13.65
CA VAL A 47 -11.36 1.80 -14.92
C VAL A 47 -11.79 2.92 -15.88
N ALA A 48 -11.01 3.15 -16.94
CA ALA A 48 -11.31 4.23 -17.89
C ALA A 48 -12.75 4.15 -18.44
N GLY A 49 -13.48 5.26 -18.38
CA GLY A 49 -14.88 5.37 -18.78
C GLY A 49 -15.89 4.91 -17.73
N ALA A 50 -15.47 4.29 -16.62
CA ALA A 50 -16.33 3.96 -15.50
C ALA A 50 -16.32 5.13 -14.50
N THR A 51 -17.29 6.03 -14.62
CA THR A 51 -17.34 7.28 -13.85
C THR A 51 -18.25 7.23 -12.63
N LYS A 52 -19.15 6.23 -12.56
CA LYS A 52 -20.04 6.03 -11.39
C LYS A 52 -19.30 5.29 -10.28
N ALA A 53 -19.48 5.74 -9.03
CA ALA A 53 -18.77 5.20 -7.87
C ALA A 53 -19.14 3.75 -7.55
N ASP A 54 -20.42 3.40 -7.69
CA ASP A 54 -20.95 2.06 -7.44
C ASP A 54 -20.49 1.04 -8.50
N LEU A 55 -20.43 1.45 -9.76
CA LEU A 55 -19.80 0.69 -10.84
C LEU A 55 -18.31 0.43 -10.57
N LEU A 56 -17.56 1.45 -10.16
CA LEU A 56 -16.14 1.29 -9.83
C LEU A 56 -15.92 0.37 -8.63
N ALA A 57 -16.78 0.46 -7.61
CA ALA A 57 -16.72 -0.42 -6.44
C ALA A 57 -16.92 -1.88 -6.82
N ASP A 58 -17.94 -2.18 -7.65
CA ASP A 58 -18.22 -3.54 -8.10
C ASP A 58 -17.11 -4.09 -9.01
N LEU A 59 -16.60 -3.27 -9.95
CA LEU A 59 -15.46 -3.66 -10.78
C LEU A 59 -14.20 -3.88 -9.94
N GLY A 60 -13.99 -3.07 -8.90
CA GLY A 60 -12.92 -3.25 -7.92
C GLY A 60 -13.06 -4.58 -7.18
N ALA A 61 -14.27 -4.92 -6.72
CA ALA A 61 -14.56 -6.18 -6.06
C ALA A 61 -14.33 -7.40 -6.98
N ALA A 62 -14.73 -7.32 -8.25
CA ALA A 62 -14.47 -8.38 -9.23
C ALA A 62 -12.96 -8.63 -9.44
N VAL A 63 -12.15 -7.57 -9.42
CA VAL A 63 -10.69 -7.69 -9.50
C VAL A 63 -10.10 -8.17 -8.15
N ASP A 64 -10.63 -7.76 -7.00
CA ASP A 64 -10.19 -8.27 -5.68
C ASP A 64 -10.43 -9.77 -5.59
N LYS A 65 -11.58 -10.24 -6.07
CA LYS A 65 -11.91 -11.66 -6.16
C LYS A 65 -10.88 -12.40 -7.04
N ALA A 66 -10.59 -11.87 -8.23
CA ALA A 66 -9.57 -12.44 -9.10
C ALA A 66 -8.18 -12.50 -8.46
N ILE A 67 -7.81 -11.48 -7.69
CA ILE A 67 -6.51 -11.42 -7.02
C ILE A 67 -6.50 -12.33 -5.80
N SER A 68 -7.51 -12.31 -4.94
CA SER A 68 -7.52 -12.97 -3.64
C SER A 68 -7.89 -14.45 -3.69
N GLU A 69 -8.76 -14.84 -4.63
CA GLU A 69 -9.21 -16.23 -4.82
C GLU A 69 -8.51 -16.92 -6.00
N GLY A 70 -7.82 -16.16 -6.87
CA GLY A 70 -7.11 -16.70 -8.02
C GLY A 70 -8.04 -17.14 -9.17
N THR A 71 -9.19 -16.48 -9.33
CA THR A 71 -10.18 -16.79 -10.38
C THR A 71 -9.63 -16.55 -11.78
N SER A 72 -10.23 -17.18 -12.77
CA SER A 72 -9.84 -17.09 -14.18
C SER A 72 -10.32 -15.80 -14.87
N LEU A 73 -9.76 -15.52 -16.06
CA LEU A 73 -10.24 -14.43 -16.93
C LEU A 73 -11.71 -14.64 -17.37
N GLU A 74 -12.14 -15.88 -17.58
CA GLU A 74 -13.53 -16.17 -17.97
C GLU A 74 -14.52 -15.88 -16.84
N GLU A 75 -14.14 -16.19 -15.60
CA GLU A 75 -14.95 -15.84 -14.44
C GLU A 75 -15.02 -14.32 -14.27
N PHE A 76 -13.89 -13.62 -14.40
CA PHE A 76 -13.89 -12.16 -14.41
C PHE A 76 -14.77 -11.58 -15.53
N ARG A 77 -14.77 -12.18 -16.73
CA ARG A 77 -15.64 -11.76 -17.85
C ARG A 77 -17.12 -11.92 -17.53
N ARG A 78 -17.49 -13.01 -16.87
CA ARG A 78 -18.88 -13.23 -16.43
C ARG A 78 -19.29 -12.19 -15.39
N ASP A 79 -18.46 -12.00 -14.37
CA ASP A 79 -18.73 -11.05 -13.29
C ASP A 79 -18.78 -9.61 -13.86
N PHE A 80 -17.88 -9.25 -14.76
CA PHE A 80 -17.89 -7.96 -15.48
C PHE A 80 -19.20 -7.75 -16.25
N ARG A 81 -19.65 -8.72 -17.05
CA ARG A 81 -20.90 -8.62 -17.82
C ARG A 81 -22.11 -8.39 -16.91
N GLN A 82 -22.19 -9.13 -15.80
CA GLN A 82 -23.25 -8.94 -14.81
C GLN A 82 -23.22 -7.53 -14.19
N ILE A 83 -22.02 -7.02 -13.86
CA ILE A 83 -21.85 -5.69 -13.26
C ILE A 83 -22.28 -4.60 -14.23
N VAL A 84 -21.82 -4.64 -15.49
CA VAL A 84 -22.15 -3.58 -16.46
C VAL A 84 -23.64 -3.54 -16.77
N GLU A 85 -24.30 -4.71 -16.84
CA GLU A 85 -25.74 -4.83 -17.03
C GLU A 85 -26.50 -4.28 -15.80
N THR A 86 -26.16 -4.74 -14.60
CA THR A 86 -26.81 -4.32 -13.34
C THR A 86 -26.69 -2.81 -13.10
N ARG A 87 -25.54 -2.23 -13.43
CA ARG A 87 -25.24 -0.81 -13.21
C ARG A 87 -25.67 0.09 -14.38
N GLY A 88 -26.22 -0.50 -15.44
CA GLY A 88 -26.62 0.19 -16.67
C GLY A 88 -25.47 1.00 -17.27
N TRP A 89 -24.28 0.39 -17.37
CA TRP A 89 -23.11 1.04 -17.98
C TRP A 89 -23.03 0.69 -19.45
N HIS A 90 -23.32 1.69 -20.29
CA HIS A 90 -23.32 1.61 -21.75
C HIS A 90 -22.36 2.65 -22.36
N GLY A 91 -22.09 2.52 -23.66
CA GLY A 91 -21.18 3.35 -24.44
C GLY A 91 -19.69 3.09 -24.17
N TRP A 92 -19.32 2.00 -23.49
CA TRP A 92 -17.93 1.75 -23.14
C TRP A 92 -17.13 1.13 -24.29
N THR A 93 -15.83 1.39 -24.33
CA THR A 93 -14.97 0.99 -25.46
C THR A 93 -14.95 -0.52 -25.66
N GLY A 94 -15.49 -0.96 -26.79
CA GLY A 94 -15.55 -2.37 -27.19
C GLY A 94 -16.90 -3.05 -26.95
N GLU A 95 -17.88 -2.37 -26.34
CA GLU A 95 -19.25 -2.86 -26.14
C GLU A 95 -19.90 -3.28 -27.46
N GLY A 96 -20.68 -4.36 -27.44
CA GLY A 96 -21.48 -4.81 -28.59
C GLY A 96 -20.70 -5.61 -29.62
N THR A 97 -19.41 -5.87 -29.41
CA THR A 97 -18.62 -6.75 -30.28
C THR A 97 -17.81 -7.76 -29.48
N ALA A 98 -17.90 -9.05 -29.81
CA ALA A 98 -17.18 -10.10 -29.08
C ALA A 98 -15.67 -9.82 -28.93
N ARG A 99 -15.04 -9.26 -29.98
CA ARG A 99 -13.61 -8.88 -29.96
C ARG A 99 -13.34 -7.69 -29.04
N GLY A 100 -14.18 -6.67 -29.06
CA GLY A 100 -14.03 -5.47 -28.23
C GLY A 100 -14.19 -5.79 -26.74
N GLU A 101 -15.23 -6.54 -26.38
CA GLU A 101 -15.48 -6.97 -25.00
C GLU A 101 -14.36 -7.89 -24.50
N ALA A 102 -13.91 -8.83 -25.33
CA ALA A 102 -12.80 -9.74 -25.00
C ALA A 102 -11.49 -8.97 -24.77
N TRP A 103 -11.23 -7.91 -25.53
CA TRP A 103 -10.08 -7.03 -25.35
C TRP A 103 -10.20 -6.21 -24.06
N ARG A 104 -11.34 -5.54 -23.84
CA ARG A 104 -11.55 -4.64 -22.69
C ARG A 104 -11.37 -5.38 -21.37
N THR A 105 -12.05 -6.51 -21.22
CA THR A 105 -11.99 -7.36 -20.03
C THR A 105 -10.58 -7.90 -19.80
N LYS A 106 -9.89 -8.34 -20.86
CA LYS A 106 -8.50 -8.83 -20.79
C LYS A 106 -7.54 -7.74 -20.31
N VAL A 107 -7.69 -6.50 -20.79
CA VAL A 107 -6.85 -5.37 -20.38
C VAL A 107 -7.07 -5.05 -18.90
N ILE A 108 -8.33 -4.87 -18.46
CA ILE A 108 -8.65 -4.56 -17.05
C ILE A 108 -8.08 -5.64 -16.14
N TYR A 109 -8.36 -6.90 -16.46
CA TYR A 109 -7.91 -8.05 -15.66
C TYR A 109 -6.37 -8.13 -15.60
N ARG A 110 -5.70 -8.23 -16.75
CA ARG A 110 -4.25 -8.47 -16.79
C ARG A 110 -3.46 -7.30 -16.22
N THR A 111 -3.85 -6.07 -16.54
CA THR A 111 -3.13 -4.89 -16.05
C THR A 111 -3.23 -4.77 -14.53
N ASN A 112 -4.41 -4.97 -13.94
CA ASN A 112 -4.56 -4.90 -12.49
C ASN A 112 -3.81 -6.04 -11.78
N LEU A 113 -3.91 -7.28 -12.27
CA LEU A 113 -3.18 -8.39 -11.68
C LEU A 113 -1.67 -8.18 -11.75
N ALA A 114 -1.15 -7.73 -12.90
CA ALA A 114 0.28 -7.57 -13.10
C ALA A 114 0.87 -6.40 -12.31
N THR A 115 0.23 -5.22 -12.33
CA THR A 115 0.68 -4.04 -11.56
C THR A 115 0.67 -4.31 -10.06
N THR A 116 -0.39 -4.92 -9.54
CA THR A 116 -0.48 -5.27 -8.13
C THR A 116 0.54 -6.35 -7.74
N ARG A 117 0.74 -7.37 -8.58
CA ARG A 117 1.77 -8.38 -8.33
C ARG A 117 3.16 -7.74 -8.29
N ALA A 118 3.44 -6.81 -9.19
CA ALA A 118 4.67 -6.04 -9.19
C ALA A 118 4.84 -5.22 -7.91
N ALA A 119 3.78 -4.52 -7.46
CA ALA A 119 3.79 -3.77 -6.21
C ALA A 119 4.05 -4.63 -4.97
N GLY A 120 3.42 -5.80 -4.89
CA GLY A 120 3.71 -6.76 -3.82
C GLY A 120 5.16 -7.26 -3.87
N ARG A 121 5.69 -7.55 -5.07
CA ARG A 121 7.10 -7.96 -5.23
C ARG A 121 8.05 -6.84 -4.89
N TYR A 122 7.70 -5.59 -5.23
CA TYR A 122 8.49 -4.42 -4.91
C TYR A 122 8.66 -4.33 -3.39
N ALA A 123 7.57 -4.44 -2.63
CA ALA A 123 7.63 -4.48 -1.18
C ALA A 123 8.59 -5.58 -0.68
N GLN A 124 8.51 -6.81 -1.20
CA GLN A 124 9.42 -7.91 -0.82
C GLN A 124 10.89 -7.65 -1.18
N HIS A 125 11.16 -7.07 -2.35
CA HIS A 125 12.51 -6.80 -2.83
C HIS A 125 13.20 -5.71 -2.00
N PHE A 126 12.47 -4.65 -1.65
CA PHE A 126 13.04 -3.48 -0.98
C PHE A 126 12.94 -3.54 0.56
N SER A 127 12.08 -4.40 1.12
CA SER A 127 12.08 -4.72 2.56
C SER A 127 12.98 -5.91 2.91
N GLY A 128 13.31 -6.75 1.93
CA GLY A 128 14.16 -7.92 2.13
C GLY A 128 15.64 -7.57 2.16
N ALA A 129 16.46 -8.45 2.73
CA ALA A 129 17.92 -8.35 2.70
C ALA A 129 18.53 -8.66 1.30
N PHE A 130 17.86 -8.29 0.22
CA PHE A 130 18.36 -8.46 -1.14
C PHE A 130 19.39 -7.36 -1.45
N ARG A 131 20.51 -7.75 -2.07
CA ARG A 131 21.57 -6.82 -2.48
C ARG A 131 21.53 -6.56 -3.98
N TYR A 132 21.00 -7.51 -4.74
CA TYR A 132 20.92 -7.47 -6.19
C TYR A 132 19.49 -7.80 -6.64
N LEU A 133 19.09 -7.17 -7.73
CA LEU A 133 17.88 -7.47 -8.47
C LEU A 133 18.27 -7.91 -9.89
N VAL A 134 17.49 -8.85 -10.43
CA VAL A 134 17.68 -9.41 -11.77
C VAL A 134 16.43 -9.15 -12.59
N TYR A 135 16.58 -8.39 -13.68
CA TYR A 135 15.50 -8.18 -14.64
C TYR A 135 15.30 -9.45 -15.48
N ARG A 136 14.07 -9.90 -15.64
CA ARG A 136 13.74 -11.10 -16.42
C ARG A 136 12.67 -10.80 -17.46
N HIS A 137 12.99 -11.12 -18.70
CA HIS A 137 12.03 -11.13 -19.78
C HIS A 137 11.07 -12.31 -19.62
N SER A 138 9.80 -12.09 -19.96
CA SER A 138 8.75 -13.08 -19.78
C SER A 138 8.80 -14.28 -20.73
N GLY A 139 9.57 -14.17 -21.82
CA GLY A 139 9.53 -15.12 -22.93
C GLY A 139 8.34 -14.90 -23.87
N ALA A 140 7.67 -13.74 -23.79
CA ALA A 140 6.60 -13.38 -24.72
C ALA A 140 7.13 -13.37 -26.17
N GLU A 141 6.34 -13.94 -27.08
CA GLU A 141 6.65 -14.00 -28.53
C GLU A 141 6.66 -12.61 -29.17
N ASN A 142 5.72 -11.74 -28.75
CA ASN A 142 5.69 -10.33 -29.13
C ASN A 142 6.28 -9.50 -27.97
N TYR A 143 7.50 -9.02 -28.13
CA TYR A 143 8.25 -8.32 -27.09
C TYR A 143 8.82 -6.98 -27.56
N ARG A 144 9.16 -6.12 -26.59
CA ARG A 144 9.94 -4.91 -26.82
C ARG A 144 11.43 -5.31 -26.85
N PRO A 145 12.19 -5.06 -27.92
CA PRO A 145 13.59 -5.47 -28.03
C PRO A 145 14.45 -5.04 -26.84
N GLU A 146 14.18 -3.86 -26.30
CA GLU A 146 14.85 -3.31 -25.12
C GLU A 146 14.68 -4.23 -23.91
N HIS A 147 13.49 -4.78 -23.68
CA HIS A 147 13.21 -5.68 -22.56
C HIS A 147 13.94 -7.01 -22.69
N LEU A 148 14.14 -7.48 -23.92
CA LEU A 148 14.96 -8.66 -24.17
C LEU A 148 16.44 -8.36 -23.92
N GLY A 149 16.91 -7.18 -24.32
CA GLY A 149 18.26 -6.71 -24.01
C GLY A 149 18.55 -6.61 -22.52
N TRP A 150 17.54 -6.37 -21.68
CA TRP A 150 17.66 -6.38 -20.23
C TRP A 150 17.49 -7.78 -19.59
N ASP A 151 17.19 -8.85 -20.34
CA ASP A 151 16.96 -10.17 -19.74
C ASP A 151 18.23 -10.75 -19.13
N GLY A 152 18.23 -10.88 -17.81
CA GLY A 152 19.37 -11.31 -17.01
C GLY A 152 20.21 -10.15 -16.47
N LEU A 153 19.86 -8.90 -16.75
CA LEU A 153 20.57 -7.74 -16.21
C LEU A 153 20.56 -7.78 -14.67
N ILE A 154 21.76 -7.77 -14.09
CA ILE A 154 21.98 -7.75 -12.64
C ILE A 154 22.37 -6.34 -12.22
N LEU A 155 21.61 -5.73 -11.31
CA LEU A 155 21.98 -4.44 -10.72
C LEU A 155 21.82 -4.48 -9.19
N PRO A 156 22.56 -3.62 -8.45
CA PRO A 156 22.27 -3.36 -7.05
C PRO A 156 20.80 -3.00 -6.82
N VAL A 157 20.26 -3.36 -5.66
CA VAL A 157 18.84 -3.13 -5.32
C VAL A 157 18.46 -1.65 -5.34
N ASP A 158 19.39 -0.75 -5.02
CA ASP A 158 19.24 0.70 -4.94
C ASP A 158 19.57 1.44 -6.26
N HIS A 159 19.93 0.70 -7.32
CA HIS A 159 20.29 1.31 -8.60
C HIS A 159 19.13 2.13 -9.20
N PRO A 160 19.38 3.35 -9.73
CA PRO A 160 18.32 4.25 -10.20
C PRO A 160 17.47 3.71 -11.36
N PHE A 161 17.98 2.73 -12.12
CA PHE A 161 17.23 1.98 -13.13
C PHE A 161 15.88 1.49 -12.61
N TRP A 162 15.85 0.95 -11.39
CA TRP A 162 14.63 0.39 -10.80
C TRP A 162 13.54 1.44 -10.52
N LYS A 163 13.84 2.73 -10.52
CA LYS A 163 12.82 3.77 -10.31
C LYS A 163 11.87 3.90 -11.49
N THR A 164 12.32 3.55 -12.70
CA THR A 164 11.59 3.78 -13.96
C THR A 164 11.44 2.51 -14.81
N HIS A 165 12.28 1.50 -14.59
CA HIS A 165 12.33 0.28 -15.40
C HIS A 165 11.95 -0.98 -14.60
N TYR A 166 11.45 -0.82 -13.36
CA TYR A 166 10.91 -1.94 -12.60
C TYR A 166 9.54 -2.33 -13.18
N PRO A 167 9.38 -3.56 -13.72
CA PRO A 167 8.17 -3.97 -14.42
C PRO A 167 6.89 -3.81 -13.57
N ILE A 168 5.73 -3.59 -14.17
CA ILE A 168 5.47 -3.68 -15.62
C ILE A 168 5.76 -2.37 -16.36
N ASN A 169 6.53 -2.48 -17.44
CA ASN A 169 7.10 -1.33 -18.17
C ASN A 169 6.20 -0.82 -19.31
N GLY A 170 4.94 -1.26 -19.35
CA GLY A 170 4.02 -0.93 -20.43
C GLY A 170 2.82 -1.85 -20.54
N TRP A 171 1.90 -1.49 -21.43
CA TRP A 171 0.70 -2.29 -21.70
C TRP A 171 1.10 -3.67 -22.21
N GLY A 172 0.50 -4.70 -21.62
CA GLY A 172 0.75 -6.10 -21.97
C GLY A 172 2.12 -6.66 -21.54
N CYS A 173 2.98 -5.85 -20.89
CA CYS A 173 4.25 -6.33 -20.38
C CYS A 173 4.04 -7.40 -19.29
N ALA A 174 4.79 -8.51 -19.39
CA ALA A 174 4.77 -9.60 -18.43
C ALA A 174 6.16 -9.86 -17.81
N CYS A 175 7.13 -8.98 -18.06
CA CYS A 175 8.46 -9.03 -17.47
C CYS A 175 8.39 -8.91 -15.95
N PHE A 176 9.39 -9.41 -15.25
CA PHE A 176 9.42 -9.43 -13.79
C PHE A 176 10.85 -9.30 -13.25
N VAL A 177 10.97 -9.08 -11.95
CA VAL A 177 12.26 -8.99 -11.25
C VAL A 177 12.40 -10.13 -10.25
N ARG A 178 13.63 -10.61 -10.07
CA ARG A 178 14.00 -11.55 -8.99
C ARG A 178 15.05 -10.94 -8.09
N GLY A 179 14.90 -11.06 -6.78
CA GLY A 179 15.90 -10.64 -5.80
C GLY A 179 16.94 -11.71 -5.47
N ALA A 180 18.17 -11.28 -5.18
CA ALA A 180 19.25 -12.12 -4.66
C ALA A 180 20.09 -11.38 -3.61
N ARG A 181 20.56 -12.12 -2.60
CA ARG A 181 21.40 -11.58 -1.51
C ARG A 181 22.89 -11.54 -1.85
N THR A 182 23.30 -12.33 -2.84
CA THR A 182 24.68 -12.45 -3.32
C THR A 182 24.70 -12.45 -4.84
N LEU A 183 25.83 -12.10 -5.44
CA LEU A 183 26.00 -12.13 -6.89
C LEU A 183 25.86 -13.55 -7.46
N ALA A 184 26.43 -14.56 -6.80
CA ALA A 184 26.22 -15.97 -7.17
C ALA A 184 24.74 -16.37 -7.11
N GLY A 185 23.98 -15.85 -6.14
CA GLY A 185 22.54 -16.02 -6.07
C GLY A 185 21.81 -15.35 -7.23
N ALA A 186 22.24 -14.15 -7.64
CA ALA A 186 21.69 -13.43 -8.79
C ALA A 186 21.86 -14.24 -10.08
N ILE A 187 23.05 -14.79 -10.30
CA ILE A 187 23.34 -15.67 -11.45
C ILE A 187 22.42 -16.90 -11.41
N ARG A 188 22.28 -17.56 -10.25
CA ARG A 188 21.41 -18.74 -10.09
C ARG A 188 19.95 -18.47 -10.44
N VAL A 189 19.43 -17.26 -10.14
CA VAL A 189 18.06 -16.89 -10.49
C VAL A 189 17.89 -16.38 -11.93
N GLY A 190 18.96 -16.49 -12.72
CA GLY A 190 19.03 -16.20 -14.16
C GLY A 190 19.60 -14.84 -14.51
N GLY A 191 20.43 -14.28 -13.62
CA GLY A 191 21.28 -13.15 -13.94
C GLY A 191 22.43 -13.58 -14.87
N LYS A 192 22.80 -12.70 -15.79
CA LYS A 192 23.81 -12.93 -16.83
C LYS A 192 24.93 -11.89 -16.65
N PRO A 193 26.13 -12.28 -16.20
CA PRO A 193 27.23 -11.33 -15.93
C PRO A 193 27.70 -10.52 -17.15
N ASP A 194 27.48 -11.05 -18.35
CA ASP A 194 27.79 -10.43 -19.64
C ASP A 194 26.73 -9.42 -20.10
N VAL A 195 25.52 -9.46 -19.53
CA VAL A 195 24.48 -8.46 -19.79
C VAL A 195 24.76 -7.23 -18.95
N THR A 196 25.15 -6.15 -19.62
CA THR A 196 25.42 -4.84 -19.01
C THR A 196 24.32 -3.84 -19.35
N LEU A 197 24.11 -2.88 -18.46
CA LEU A 197 23.14 -1.81 -18.69
C LEU A 197 23.72 -0.86 -19.76
N PRO A 198 23.01 -0.61 -20.88
CA PRO A 198 23.49 0.32 -21.89
C PRO A 198 23.72 1.72 -21.30
N PRO A 199 24.79 2.46 -21.65
CA PRO A 199 25.07 3.77 -21.07
C PRO A 199 23.95 4.81 -21.26
N ASP A 200 23.18 4.66 -22.34
CA ASP A 200 22.09 5.52 -22.75
C ASP A 200 20.72 5.07 -22.23
N TRP A 201 20.66 4.12 -21.29
CA TRP A 201 19.41 3.56 -20.72
C TRP A 201 18.43 4.61 -20.18
N ALA A 202 18.93 5.76 -19.74
CA ALA A 202 18.12 6.85 -19.19
C ALA A 202 17.58 7.82 -20.26
N THR A 203 17.96 7.64 -21.52
CA THR A 203 17.52 8.48 -22.65
C THR A 203 16.01 8.40 -22.80
N ARG A 204 15.36 9.56 -22.94
CA ARG A 204 13.90 9.66 -23.13
C ARG A 204 13.56 9.75 -24.61
N ASP A 205 12.55 9.00 -25.02
CA ASP A 205 11.93 9.13 -26.34
C ASP A 205 11.18 10.48 -26.40
N PRO A 206 11.54 11.40 -27.30
CA PRO A 206 10.88 12.71 -27.43
C PRO A 206 9.37 12.63 -27.68
N ARG A 207 8.89 11.55 -28.30
CA ARG A 207 7.47 11.39 -28.66
C ARG A 207 6.61 11.00 -27.46
N THR A 208 7.16 10.20 -26.55
CA THR A 208 6.43 9.68 -25.38
C THR A 208 6.79 10.40 -24.09
N GLY A 209 7.97 11.01 -24.04
CA GLY A 209 8.58 11.59 -22.85
C GLY A 209 9.05 10.53 -21.84
N ALA A 210 8.89 9.23 -22.11
CA ALA A 210 9.34 8.14 -21.25
C ALA A 210 10.74 7.64 -21.67
N PRO A 211 11.49 6.96 -20.78
CA PRO A 211 12.73 6.29 -21.18
C PRO A 211 12.50 5.31 -22.34
N VAL A 212 13.50 5.15 -23.21
CA VAL A 212 13.44 4.19 -24.33
C VAL A 212 13.15 2.78 -23.79
N GLY A 213 12.21 2.09 -24.43
CA GLY A 213 11.71 0.79 -23.98
C GLY A 213 10.62 0.84 -22.89
N ILE A 214 10.25 2.02 -22.38
CA ILE A 214 9.15 2.21 -21.43
C ILE A 214 7.98 2.92 -22.12
N ASP A 215 6.77 2.39 -21.99
CA ASP A 215 5.59 3.04 -22.56
C ASP A 215 5.30 4.38 -21.84
N LYS A 216 4.69 5.34 -22.56
CA LYS A 216 4.21 6.59 -21.95
C LYS A 216 3.38 6.31 -20.70
N GLY A 217 3.70 6.97 -19.58
CA GLY A 217 2.98 6.85 -18.31
C GLY A 217 3.35 5.63 -17.45
N TRP A 218 4.22 4.75 -17.94
CA TRP A 218 4.71 3.56 -17.24
C TRP A 218 6.11 3.73 -16.64
N ASP A 219 6.68 4.93 -16.71
CA ASP A 219 8.01 5.25 -16.16
C ASP A 219 7.94 5.53 -14.65
N TYR A 220 7.45 4.55 -13.91
CA TYR A 220 7.41 4.46 -12.45
C TYR A 220 7.49 2.99 -12.03
N ALA A 221 7.96 2.73 -10.82
CA ALA A 221 7.97 1.38 -10.25
C ALA A 221 6.66 1.11 -9.49
N PRO A 222 5.83 0.12 -9.90
CA PRO A 222 4.62 -0.20 -9.16
C PRO A 222 4.91 -0.54 -7.70
N GLY A 223 4.19 0.10 -6.78
CA GLY A 223 4.33 -0.06 -5.34
C GLY A 223 5.47 0.76 -4.71
N ALA A 224 6.28 1.48 -5.49
CA ALA A 224 7.32 2.34 -4.94
C ALA A 224 6.76 3.51 -4.12
N THR A 225 5.50 3.88 -4.35
CA THR A 225 4.82 4.97 -3.65
C THR A 225 3.87 4.50 -2.54
N VAL A 226 3.98 3.24 -2.09
CA VAL A 226 3.24 2.77 -0.89
C VAL A 226 3.64 3.58 0.36
N ASP A 227 4.88 4.08 0.40
CA ASP A 227 5.35 5.04 1.42
C ASP A 227 4.69 6.43 1.32
N ASP A 228 4.14 6.77 0.16
CA ASP A 228 3.36 7.98 -0.11
C ASP A 228 1.84 7.76 -0.04
N THR A 229 1.39 6.50 -0.02
CA THR A 229 -0.03 6.14 0.10
C THR A 229 -0.59 6.58 1.45
N ILE A 230 0.20 6.49 2.53
CA ILE A 230 -0.22 6.99 3.84
C ILE A 230 -0.22 8.53 3.88
N ARG A 231 0.71 9.20 3.17
CA ARG A 231 0.67 10.65 2.96
C ARG A 231 -0.54 11.11 2.14
N ALA A 232 -0.96 10.32 1.14
CA ALA A 232 -2.09 10.63 0.25
C ALA A 232 -3.48 10.31 0.84
N LEU A 233 -3.56 9.34 1.76
CA LEU A 233 -4.81 8.93 2.42
C LEU A 233 -5.12 9.79 3.65
N LYS A 234 -4.11 10.37 4.32
CA LYS A 234 -4.31 11.26 5.48
C LYS A 234 -5.32 12.40 5.20
N PRO A 235 -5.24 13.16 4.09
CA PRO A 235 -6.22 14.19 3.77
C PRO A 235 -7.65 13.65 3.60
N LYS A 236 -7.81 12.48 2.97
CA LYS A 236 -9.12 11.86 2.72
C LYS A 236 -9.75 11.35 4.01
N VAL A 237 -8.97 10.69 4.87
CA VAL A 237 -9.41 10.26 6.20
C VAL A 237 -9.77 11.47 7.07
N ASP A 238 -8.99 12.54 7.04
CA ASP A 238 -9.26 13.76 7.81
C ASP A 238 -10.60 14.42 7.40
N GLN A 239 -10.96 14.36 6.12
CA GLN A 239 -12.21 14.90 5.55
C GLN A 239 -13.45 14.06 5.85
N LEU A 240 -13.31 12.76 6.13
CA LEU A 240 -14.45 11.91 6.46
C LEU A 240 -15.11 12.31 7.80
N PRO A 241 -16.42 12.03 7.99
CA PRO A 241 -17.04 12.10 9.31
C PRO A 241 -16.31 11.19 10.32
N SER A 242 -16.41 11.50 11.62
CA SER A 242 -15.56 10.86 12.64
C SER A 242 -15.65 9.34 12.66
N ARG A 243 -16.86 8.77 12.61
CA ARG A 243 -17.07 7.32 12.72
C ARG A 243 -16.59 6.55 11.48
N PRO A 244 -16.97 6.92 10.24
CA PRO A 244 -16.41 6.30 9.02
C PRO A 244 -14.88 6.34 8.95
N ALA A 245 -14.27 7.45 9.38
CA ALA A 245 -12.81 7.55 9.40
C ALA A 245 -12.17 6.59 10.42
N ILE A 246 -12.77 6.48 11.60
CA ILE A 246 -12.32 5.55 12.64
C ILE A 246 -12.47 4.11 12.13
N ASP A 247 -13.64 3.75 11.59
CA ASP A 247 -13.92 2.41 11.09
C ASP A 247 -12.90 2.01 9.99
N LEU A 248 -12.57 2.93 9.09
CA LEU A 248 -11.56 2.71 8.04
C LEU A 248 -10.14 2.52 8.62
N ILE A 249 -9.72 3.35 9.58
CA ILE A 249 -8.44 3.16 10.27
C ILE A 249 -8.42 1.82 10.99
N GLN A 250 -9.51 1.44 11.67
CA GLN A 250 -9.61 0.17 12.38
C GLN A 250 -9.55 -1.01 11.42
N ASP A 251 -10.26 -0.97 10.30
CA ASP A 251 -10.18 -2.01 9.26
C ASP A 251 -8.74 -2.19 8.76
N TRP A 252 -8.02 -1.10 8.50
CA TRP A 252 -6.61 -1.14 8.12
C TRP A 252 -5.71 -1.78 9.18
N LEU A 253 -5.95 -1.49 10.47
CA LEU A 253 -5.21 -2.09 11.57
C LEU A 253 -5.52 -3.58 11.75
N GLN A 254 -6.78 -3.98 11.52
CA GLN A 254 -7.18 -5.39 11.58
C GLN A 254 -6.59 -6.19 10.42
N GLY A 255 -6.37 -5.55 9.28
CA GLY A 255 -5.80 -6.14 8.07
C GLY A 255 -4.35 -6.61 8.22
N ARG A 256 -4.01 -7.63 7.41
CA ARG A 256 -2.64 -8.18 7.32
C ARG A 256 -1.59 -7.16 6.88
N ALA A 257 -1.99 -6.08 6.22
CA ALA A 257 -1.10 -5.02 5.78
C ALA A 257 -0.43 -4.31 6.96
N PHE A 258 -1.19 -4.01 8.02
CA PHE A 258 -0.62 -3.42 9.24
C PHE A 258 0.30 -4.40 9.97
N GLU A 259 -0.03 -5.69 10.00
CA GLU A 259 0.86 -6.70 10.61
C GLU A 259 2.20 -6.79 9.89
N SER A 260 2.17 -6.78 8.55
CA SER A 260 3.38 -6.75 7.72
C SER A 260 4.17 -5.47 7.89
N TRP A 261 3.50 -4.31 7.93
CA TRP A 261 4.14 -3.03 8.22
C TRP A 261 4.75 -3.02 9.63
N PHE A 262 4.05 -3.51 10.65
CA PHE A 262 4.58 -3.52 12.02
C PHE A 262 5.82 -4.39 12.18
N ALA A 263 5.89 -5.50 11.45
CA ALA A 263 7.06 -6.38 11.44
C ALA A 263 8.29 -5.73 10.80
N ASN A 264 8.09 -4.90 9.77
CA ASN A 264 9.15 -4.17 9.06
C ASN A 264 8.66 -2.75 8.68
N PRO A 265 8.63 -1.81 9.63
CA PRO A 265 7.94 -0.54 9.42
C PRO A 265 8.72 0.38 8.49
N VAL A 266 8.06 0.81 7.42
CA VAL A 266 8.55 1.81 6.46
C VAL A 266 7.45 2.84 6.25
N GLY A 267 7.79 4.12 6.37
CA GLY A 267 6.80 5.20 6.32
C GLY A 267 5.93 5.29 7.57
N LYS A 268 5.12 6.35 7.66
CA LYS A 268 4.17 6.56 8.78
C LYS A 268 2.92 5.73 8.53
N TRP A 269 2.17 5.32 9.55
CA TRP A 269 0.90 4.58 9.41
C TRP A 269 -0.24 5.24 10.21
N PRO A 270 -1.47 5.42 9.68
CA PRO A 270 -2.59 5.97 10.44
C PRO A 270 -3.09 4.97 11.47
N VAL A 271 -3.13 5.36 12.74
CA VAL A 271 -3.45 4.41 13.82
C VAL A 271 -4.59 4.87 14.72
N ALA A 272 -4.82 6.18 14.84
CA ALA A 272 -5.91 6.69 15.65
C ALA A 272 -6.45 8.01 15.09
N ARG A 273 -7.68 8.36 15.47
CA ARG A 273 -8.30 9.66 15.21
C ARG A 273 -8.73 10.29 16.52
N ILE A 274 -8.33 11.55 16.75
CA ILE A 274 -8.71 12.32 17.93
C ILE A 274 -9.95 13.20 17.68
N ALA A 275 -10.60 13.64 18.76
CA ALA A 275 -11.73 14.56 18.67
C ALA A 275 -11.28 15.93 18.13
N ARG A 276 -12.21 16.65 17.49
CA ARG A 276 -11.95 18.00 16.95
C ARG A 276 -11.43 18.95 18.02
N ALA A 277 -12.03 18.95 19.21
CA ALA A 277 -11.59 19.77 20.34
C ALA A 277 -10.14 19.45 20.79
N ASP A 278 -9.71 18.19 20.71
CA ASP A 278 -8.34 17.81 21.05
C ASP A 278 -7.34 18.26 19.95
N ALA A 279 -7.73 18.23 18.68
CA ALA A 279 -6.92 18.76 17.58
C ALA A 279 -6.80 20.30 17.64
N GLU A 280 -7.89 21.00 17.94
CA GLU A 280 -7.93 22.45 18.14
C GLU A 280 -7.03 22.87 19.31
N ALA A 281 -7.08 22.15 20.43
CA ALA A 281 -6.20 22.39 21.58
C ALA A 281 -4.71 22.22 21.23
N LEU A 282 -4.39 21.38 20.24
CA LEU A 282 -3.05 21.15 19.72
C LEU A 282 -2.66 22.07 18.56
N LYS A 283 -3.56 22.99 18.15
CA LYS A 283 -3.36 23.94 17.04
C LYS A 283 -3.07 23.25 15.69
N VAL A 284 -3.69 22.10 15.45
CA VAL A 284 -3.63 21.38 14.16
C VAL A 284 -5.03 21.15 13.60
N ARG A 285 -5.15 21.05 12.28
CA ARG A 285 -6.42 20.75 11.59
C ARG A 285 -6.60 19.24 11.40
N THR A 286 -5.50 18.52 11.20
CA THR A 286 -5.54 17.06 11.13
C THR A 286 -6.12 16.46 12.40
N ARG A 287 -6.89 15.38 12.26
CA ARG A 287 -7.40 14.60 13.39
C ARG A 287 -6.81 13.20 13.44
N THR A 288 -6.16 12.78 12.36
CA THR A 288 -5.51 11.48 12.25
C THR A 288 -4.11 11.50 12.85
N ALA A 289 -3.89 10.68 13.88
CA ALA A 289 -2.59 10.41 14.46
C ALA A 289 -1.91 9.23 13.74
N VAL A 290 -0.62 9.41 13.43
CA VAL A 290 0.19 8.43 12.71
C VAL A 290 1.31 7.86 13.57
N LEU A 291 1.68 6.62 13.30
CA LEU A 291 2.79 5.91 13.93
C LEU A 291 3.99 5.86 12.97
N SER A 292 5.19 6.17 13.44
CA SER A 292 6.42 6.11 12.62
C SER A 292 7.27 4.88 12.93
N PRO A 293 8.16 4.44 12.02
CA PRO A 293 9.09 3.33 12.27
C PRO A 293 9.96 3.58 13.50
N ASP A 294 10.49 4.80 13.63
CA ASP A 294 11.30 5.21 14.79
C ASP A 294 10.52 5.09 16.10
N THR A 295 9.24 5.44 16.07
CA THR A 295 8.37 5.32 17.24
C THR A 295 8.14 3.86 17.60
N VAL A 296 7.83 2.99 16.63
CA VAL A 296 7.65 1.55 16.87
C VAL A 296 8.93 0.96 17.45
N ALA A 297 10.08 1.23 16.83
CA ALA A 297 11.37 0.72 17.28
C ALA A 297 11.70 1.20 18.71
N LYS A 298 11.45 2.49 19.01
CA LYS A 298 11.63 3.03 20.36
C LYS A 298 10.68 2.39 21.37
N GLN A 299 9.42 2.17 21.02
CA GLN A 299 8.44 1.58 21.92
C GLN A 299 8.76 0.12 22.20
N LEU A 300 9.08 -0.69 21.19
CA LEU A 300 9.45 -2.10 21.38
C LEU A 300 10.73 -2.28 22.20
N ARG A 301 11.70 -1.35 22.10
CA ARG A 301 12.88 -1.35 22.97
C ARG A 301 12.54 -1.08 24.45
N ASN A 302 11.58 -0.21 24.72
CA ASN A 302 11.24 0.20 26.10
C ASN A 302 10.08 -0.62 26.71
N HIS A 303 9.27 -1.24 25.86
CA HIS A 303 8.06 -2.00 26.16
C HIS A 303 8.01 -3.24 25.26
N PRO A 304 8.90 -4.23 25.50
CA PRO A 304 9.01 -5.44 24.68
C PRO A 304 7.75 -6.34 24.78
N ASP A 305 6.86 -6.06 25.73
CA ASP A 305 5.58 -6.72 25.90
C ASP A 305 4.47 -6.23 24.94
N LEU A 306 4.73 -5.16 24.18
CA LEU A 306 3.80 -4.66 23.16
C LEU A 306 3.83 -5.54 21.91
N THR A 307 2.65 -5.89 21.44
CA THR A 307 2.41 -6.72 20.25
C THR A 307 1.58 -5.97 19.22
N VAL A 308 1.53 -6.46 17.99
CA VAL A 308 0.59 -5.98 16.96
C VAL A 308 -0.84 -5.86 17.49
N ALA A 309 -1.30 -6.86 18.24
CA ALA A 309 -2.67 -6.89 18.78
C ALA A 309 -2.96 -5.71 19.71
N ASP A 310 -1.94 -5.24 20.44
CA ASP A 310 -2.09 -4.07 21.31
C ASP A 310 -2.28 -2.79 20.50
N TYR A 311 -1.54 -2.62 19.38
CA TYR A 311 -1.69 -1.46 18.50
C TYR A 311 -3.02 -1.47 17.73
N LYS A 312 -3.59 -2.66 17.44
CA LYS A 312 -4.94 -2.77 16.87
C LYS A 312 -6.02 -2.17 17.78
N LEU A 313 -5.73 -2.02 19.07
CA LEU A 313 -6.65 -1.44 20.06
C LEU A 313 -6.35 0.04 20.38
N ILE A 314 -5.40 0.67 19.70
CA ILE A 314 -4.92 2.02 20.05
C ILE A 314 -6.01 3.10 20.02
N GLN A 315 -7.01 2.97 19.14
CA GLN A 315 -8.16 3.89 19.10
C GLN A 315 -9.00 3.83 20.38
N ARG A 316 -9.05 2.68 21.07
CA ARG A 316 -9.76 2.54 22.34
C ARG A 316 -9.22 3.47 23.41
N ALA A 317 -7.90 3.74 23.41
CA ALA A 317 -7.30 4.69 24.34
C ALA A 317 -7.86 6.11 24.15
N VAL A 318 -8.24 6.48 22.93
CA VAL A 318 -8.87 7.77 22.61
C VAL A 318 -10.36 7.75 22.94
N ASP A 319 -11.08 6.74 22.46
CA ASP A 319 -12.55 6.68 22.56
C ASP A 319 -13.04 6.44 23.98
N LYS A 320 -12.27 5.69 24.78
CA LYS A 320 -12.60 5.34 26.17
C LYS A 320 -11.73 6.09 27.19
N ALA A 321 -11.06 7.17 26.77
CA ALA A 321 -10.23 7.97 27.67
C ALA A 321 -11.02 8.41 28.91
N THR A 322 -10.61 7.94 30.09
CA THR A 322 -11.13 8.40 31.38
C THR A 322 -10.51 9.74 31.77
N ARG A 323 -9.29 10.02 31.27
CA ARG A 323 -8.60 11.29 31.47
C ARG A 323 -7.91 11.74 30.18
N LYS A 324 -7.93 13.06 29.94
CA LYS A 324 -7.19 13.73 28.87
C LYS A 324 -6.33 14.83 29.47
N LEU A 325 -5.02 14.77 29.26
CA LEU A 325 -4.06 15.73 29.80
C LEU A 325 -3.33 16.44 28.67
N SER A 326 -2.95 17.70 28.87
CA SER A 326 -2.04 18.41 27.97
C SER A 326 -0.63 18.39 28.55
N GLN A 327 0.38 18.08 27.75
CA GLN A 327 1.79 18.17 28.14
C GLN A 327 2.47 19.24 27.29
N GLY A 328 2.64 20.42 27.87
CA GLY A 328 3.04 21.60 27.11
C GLY A 328 2.02 21.98 26.02
N SER A 329 2.47 22.72 25.00
CA SER A 329 1.58 23.27 23.96
C SER A 329 1.31 22.33 22.79
N ASN A 330 2.03 21.20 22.69
CA ASN A 330 2.00 20.34 21.51
C ASN A 330 1.81 18.86 21.80
N ARG A 331 1.42 18.46 23.02
CA ARG A 331 1.15 17.05 23.32
C ARG A 331 -0.16 16.88 24.07
N ARG A 332 -0.84 15.78 23.73
CA ARG A 332 -2.05 15.33 24.40
C ARG A 332 -1.85 13.90 24.87
N VAL A 333 -2.25 13.62 26.10
CA VAL A 333 -2.20 12.30 26.71
C VAL A 333 -3.61 11.82 26.92
N PHE A 334 -3.94 10.66 26.36
CA PHE A 334 -5.19 9.94 26.57
C PHE A 334 -4.91 8.77 27.50
N ILE A 335 -5.59 8.74 28.64
CA ILE A 335 -5.48 7.67 29.63
C ILE A 335 -6.83 6.98 29.67
N HIS A 336 -6.84 5.69 29.33
CA HIS A 336 -7.98 4.81 29.53
C HIS A 336 -7.63 3.87 30.68
N GLU A 337 -8.26 4.06 31.83
CA GLU A 337 -8.15 3.15 32.97
C GLU A 337 -9.26 2.09 32.84
N ASP A 338 -8.87 0.81 32.77
CA ASP A 338 -9.79 -0.32 32.75
C ASP A 338 -9.52 -1.18 34.01
N PRO A 339 -10.42 -1.20 35.00
CA PRO A 339 -10.25 -1.98 36.22
C PRO A 339 -10.05 -3.48 35.98
N GLU A 340 -10.64 -4.03 34.92
CA GLU A 340 -10.56 -5.46 34.59
C GLU A 340 -9.41 -5.75 33.60
N GLY A 341 -9.21 -4.84 32.65
CA GLY A 341 -8.26 -4.99 31.54
C GLY A 341 -6.86 -4.41 31.77
N GLY A 342 -6.65 -3.59 32.80
CA GLY A 342 -5.41 -2.86 33.07
C GLY A 342 -5.39 -1.46 32.45
N GLY A 343 -5.91 -1.29 31.23
CA GLY A 343 -6.04 0.01 30.55
C GLY A 343 -4.89 0.36 29.60
N GLN A 344 -4.91 1.55 29.00
CA GLN A 344 -3.88 2.04 28.08
C GLN A 344 -3.56 3.53 28.28
N ILE A 345 -2.34 3.93 27.96
CA ILE A 345 -1.96 5.35 27.77
C ILE A 345 -1.50 5.55 26.34
N LEU A 346 -2.05 6.58 25.69
CA LEU A 346 -1.62 7.07 24.38
C LEU A 346 -1.14 8.52 24.50
N VAL A 347 0.07 8.80 24.05
CA VAL A 347 0.60 10.16 23.93
C VAL A 347 0.68 10.51 22.45
N VAL A 348 0.00 11.58 22.05
CA VAL A 348 0.14 12.17 20.72
C VAL A 348 0.86 13.51 20.81
N LYS A 349 1.68 13.80 19.80
CA LYS A 349 2.41 15.07 19.64
C LYS A 349 2.01 15.72 18.32
N ALA A 350 1.66 17.00 18.37
CA ALA A 350 1.43 17.82 17.19
C ALA A 350 2.73 18.45 16.66
N VAL A 351 2.83 18.52 15.34
CA VAL A 351 3.79 19.33 14.61
C VAL A 351 2.99 20.33 13.79
N VAL A 352 2.79 21.52 14.38
CA VAL A 352 1.86 22.55 13.88
C VAL A 352 2.21 22.99 12.45
N GLU A 353 3.50 23.24 12.18
CA GLU A 353 4.00 23.67 10.87
C GLU A 353 3.66 22.69 9.74
N GLN A 354 3.56 21.40 10.06
CA GLN A 354 3.30 20.33 9.10
C GLN A 354 1.84 19.86 9.11
N ASP A 355 1.01 20.39 10.01
CA ASP A 355 -0.36 19.92 10.25
C ASP A 355 -0.43 18.38 10.44
N GLU A 356 0.47 17.89 11.31
CA GLU A 356 0.64 16.46 11.59
C GLU A 356 0.49 16.12 13.08
N LEU A 357 -0.07 14.94 13.34
CA LEU A 357 -0.17 14.33 14.67
C LEU A 357 0.58 13.01 14.69
N PHE A 358 1.54 12.87 15.59
CA PHE A 358 2.34 11.67 15.76
C PHE A 358 1.98 10.98 17.06
N VAL A 359 1.86 9.66 17.04
CA VAL A 359 1.95 8.86 18.26
C VAL A 359 3.40 8.93 18.75
N LEU A 360 3.59 9.40 19.98
CA LEU A 360 4.91 9.51 20.60
C LEU A 360 5.19 8.33 21.54
N SER A 361 4.13 7.83 22.18
CA SER A 361 4.19 6.70 23.11
C SER A 361 2.83 6.03 23.20
N TYR A 362 2.80 4.71 23.21
CA TYR A 362 1.65 3.90 23.57
C TYR A 362 2.13 2.84 24.56
N LEU A 363 1.34 2.56 25.59
CA LEU A 363 1.70 1.57 26.60
C LEU A 363 0.46 0.96 27.24
N LYS A 364 0.59 -0.30 27.64
CA LYS A 364 -0.38 -0.99 28.49
C LYS A 364 -0.20 -0.57 29.94
N LEU A 365 -1.31 -0.38 30.63
CA LEU A 365 -1.33 -0.19 32.06
C LEU A 365 -1.47 -1.55 32.77
N SER A 366 -0.87 -1.65 33.96
CA SER A 366 -0.92 -2.87 34.77
C SER A 366 -2.34 -3.14 35.26
N ARG A 367 -2.71 -4.41 35.41
CA ARG A 367 -3.94 -4.81 36.12
C ARG A 367 -3.83 -4.61 37.63
N LYS A 368 -2.61 -4.50 38.17
CA LYS A 368 -2.39 -4.23 39.59
C LYS A 368 -2.61 -2.75 39.86
N ASP A 369 -3.62 -2.43 40.66
CA ASP A 369 -4.03 -1.05 40.99
C ASP A 369 -2.84 -0.17 41.40
N ARG A 370 -1.98 -0.64 42.30
CA ARG A 370 -0.80 0.13 42.77
C ARG A 370 0.15 0.52 41.63
N ASP A 371 0.40 -0.39 40.67
CA ASP A 371 1.31 -0.13 39.56
C ASP A 371 0.66 0.79 38.51
N ARG A 372 -0.63 0.57 38.25
CA ARG A 372 -1.45 1.42 37.37
C ARG A 372 -1.48 2.85 37.88
N ASP A 373 -1.86 3.05 39.14
CA ASP A 373 -2.01 4.35 39.78
C ASP A 373 -0.67 5.10 39.82
N ARG A 374 0.43 4.40 40.14
CA ARG A 374 1.78 4.98 40.10
C ARG A 374 2.11 5.49 38.69
N LYS A 375 1.79 4.71 37.66
CA LYS A 375 2.08 5.08 36.27
C LYS A 375 1.23 6.26 35.82
N VAL A 376 -0.07 6.25 36.15
CA VAL A 376 -1.00 7.35 35.83
C VAL A 376 -0.54 8.65 36.52
N ARG A 377 -0.20 8.61 37.81
CA ARG A 377 0.35 9.77 38.54
C ARG A 377 1.63 10.31 37.90
N GLN A 378 2.50 9.44 37.38
CA GLN A 378 3.71 9.89 36.68
C GLN A 378 3.39 10.74 35.43
N PHE A 379 2.30 10.44 34.73
CA PHE A 379 1.86 11.25 33.58
C PHE A 379 1.13 12.52 34.01
N ILE A 380 0.34 12.48 35.09
CA ILE A 380 -0.32 13.66 35.67
C ILE A 380 0.73 14.68 36.10
N ASN A 381 1.72 14.29 36.90
CA ASN A 381 2.77 15.17 37.42
C ASN A 381 3.69 15.75 36.33
N LYS A 382 3.67 15.19 35.11
CA LYS A 382 4.42 15.71 33.95
C LYS A 382 3.58 16.65 33.07
N SER A 383 2.29 16.75 33.36
CA SER A 383 1.29 17.51 32.60
C SER A 383 0.84 18.77 33.34
N GLU A 384 0.92 18.76 34.67
CA GLU A 384 1.04 19.95 35.52
C GLU A 384 2.41 20.60 35.35
#